data_AF-F2NTE8-F1
#
_entry.id   AF-F2NTE8-F1
#
_cell.length_a   1.000
_cell.length_b   1.000
_cell.length_c   1.000
_cell.angle_alpha   90.00
_cell.angle_beta   90.00
_cell.angle_gamma   90.00
#
_symmetry.space_group_name_H-M   'P 1'
#
loop_
_entity.id
_entity.type
_entity.pdbx_description
1 polymer ?
#
loop_
_entity_poly.entity_id
_entity_poly.type
_entity_poly.pdbx_seq_one_letter_code
_entity_poly.pdbx_strand_id
1 'polypeptide(L)'
;MSSEDFKREFNISAKIIYRKWLMDAIEKNEYESFKDCVLNLGIEWHVIRTVKKVKREDFYKNLWDNRKNIQNGTYNWWTGAPSYKSKVCFLINPQYYKLIYDSKNRDAINEENCKPANWQDVVDKYYEKDKKEFLKSEKDVLKIFEIDYYLWNKGKQLRQNKS
;
A
#
# COMPACT_ATOMS: atom_id res chain seq x y z
N MET A 1 7.80 9.76 24.74
CA MET A 1 7.20 9.44 23.42
C MET A 1 5.70 9.56 23.54
N SER A 2 5.03 10.34 22.67
CA SER A 2 3.57 10.46 22.71
C SER A 2 2.89 9.19 22.17
N SER A 3 1.61 8.98 22.48
CA SER A 3 0.82 7.86 21.91
C SER A 3 0.76 7.93 20.37
N GLU A 4 0.82 9.14 19.81
CA GLU A 4 0.79 9.36 18.36
C GLU A 4 2.12 9.03 17.70
N ASP A 5 3.25 9.39 18.33
CA ASP A 5 4.58 9.00 17.86
C ASP A 5 4.74 7.48 17.84
N PHE A 6 4.28 6.79 18.89
CA PHE A 6 4.32 5.33 18.93
C PHE A 6 3.51 4.68 17.80
N LYS A 7 2.29 5.17 17.52
CA LYS A 7 1.47 4.66 16.42
C LYS A 7 2.13 4.86 15.06
N ARG A 8 2.74 6.03 14.85
CA ARG A 8 3.50 6.34 13.63
C ARG A 8 4.67 5.36 13.47
N GLU A 9 5.51 5.25 14.49
CA GLU A 9 6.70 4.39 14.46
C GLU A 9 6.35 2.92 14.27
N PHE A 10 5.31 2.43 14.97
CA PHE A 10 4.83 1.07 14.81
C PHE A 10 4.33 0.81 13.37
N ASN A 11 3.54 1.73 12.81
CA ASN A 11 3.02 1.61 11.45
C ASN A 11 4.14 1.57 10.40
N ILE A 12 5.12 2.47 10.52
CA ILE A 12 6.26 2.55 9.61
C ILE A 12 7.15 1.31 9.75
N SER A 13 7.43 0.87 10.98
CA SER A 13 8.24 -0.33 11.25
C SER A 13 7.59 -1.58 10.65
N ALA A 14 6.28 -1.75 10.80
CA ALA A 14 5.55 -2.83 10.18
C ALA A 14 5.69 -2.82 8.65
N LYS A 15 5.54 -1.65 8.01
CA LYS A 15 5.73 -1.50 6.56
C LYS A 15 7.15 -1.90 6.12
N ILE A 16 8.18 -1.48 6.86
CA ILE A 16 9.59 -1.84 6.57
C ILE A 16 9.78 -3.36 6.64
N ILE A 17 9.26 -4.01 7.68
CA ILE A 17 9.36 -5.46 7.86
C ILE A 17 8.66 -6.20 6.72
N TYR A 18 7.41 -5.86 6.41
CA TYR A 18 6.67 -6.50 5.33
C TYR A 18 7.32 -6.26 3.96
N ARG A 19 7.81 -5.04 3.69
CA ARG A 19 8.59 -4.75 2.47
C ARG A 19 9.79 -5.67 2.38
N LYS A 20 10.60 -5.78 3.45
CA LYS A 20 11.76 -6.65 3.48
C LYS A 20 11.39 -8.09 3.16
N TRP A 21 10.40 -8.66 3.84
CA TRP A 21 9.95 -10.03 3.58
C TRP A 21 9.43 -10.25 2.16
N LEU A 22 8.67 -9.32 1.59
CA LEU A 22 8.21 -9.41 0.20
C LEU A 22 9.39 -9.36 -0.78
N MET A 23 10.33 -8.43 -0.58
CA MET A 23 11.48 -8.26 -1.46
C MET A 23 12.44 -9.46 -1.39
N ASP A 24 12.73 -9.96 -0.18
CA ASP A 24 13.55 -11.16 0.03
C ASP A 24 12.94 -12.39 -0.67
N ALA A 25 11.62 -12.58 -0.55
CA ALA A 25 10.92 -13.68 -1.20
C ALA A 25 10.93 -13.55 -2.73
N ILE A 26 10.78 -12.34 -3.27
CA ILE A 26 10.86 -12.09 -4.71
C ILE A 26 12.28 -12.36 -5.23
N GLU A 27 13.31 -11.87 -4.53
CA GLU A 27 14.72 -12.03 -4.91
C GLU A 27 15.14 -13.50 -4.92
N LYS A 28 14.71 -14.27 -3.91
CA LYS A 28 14.97 -15.71 -3.81
C LYS A 28 14.02 -16.57 -4.65
N ASN A 29 13.06 -15.95 -5.34
CA ASN A 29 12.02 -16.63 -6.12
C ASN A 29 11.21 -17.66 -5.28
N GLU A 30 10.92 -17.33 -4.03
CA GLU A 30 10.20 -18.17 -3.06
C GLU A 30 8.71 -17.79 -2.99
N TYR A 31 7.87 -18.50 -3.75
CA TYR A 31 6.42 -18.23 -3.79
C TYR A 31 5.73 -18.40 -2.43
N GLU A 32 6.00 -19.47 -1.69
CA GLU A 32 5.32 -19.72 -0.40
C GLU A 32 5.67 -18.63 0.63
N SER A 33 6.94 -18.21 0.72
CA SER A 33 7.37 -17.08 1.57
C SER A 33 6.64 -15.78 1.21
N PHE A 34 6.48 -15.50 -0.10
CA PHE A 34 5.73 -14.34 -0.58
C PHE A 34 4.24 -14.44 -0.19
N LYS A 35 3.63 -15.60 -0.42
CA LYS A 35 2.23 -15.86 -0.11
C LYS A 35 1.94 -15.73 1.38
N ASP A 36 2.78 -16.29 2.25
CA ASP A 36 2.64 -16.18 3.70
C ASP A 36 2.76 -14.73 4.16
N CYS A 37 3.71 -13.99 3.59
CA CYS A 37 3.86 -12.56 3.84
C CYS A 37 2.60 -11.77 3.43
N VAL A 38 2.06 -12.02 2.24
CA VAL A 38 0.82 -11.38 1.77
C VAL A 38 -0.35 -11.76 2.68
N LEU A 39 -0.52 -13.03 3.04
CA LEU A 39 -1.58 -13.49 3.95
C LEU A 39 -1.52 -12.78 5.30
N ASN A 40 -0.35 -12.74 5.93
CA ASN A 40 -0.15 -12.08 7.23
C ASN A 40 -0.47 -10.60 7.14
N LEU A 41 0.03 -9.90 6.11
CA LEU A 41 -0.32 -8.51 5.83
C LEU A 41 -1.85 -8.34 5.72
N GLY A 42 -2.53 -9.24 5.03
CA GLY A 42 -3.99 -9.19 4.87
C GLY A 42 -4.75 -9.34 6.18
N ILE A 43 -4.29 -10.20 7.08
CA ILE A 43 -4.89 -10.42 8.40
C ILE A 43 -4.68 -9.18 9.27
N GLU A 44 -3.42 -8.76 9.42
CA GLU A 44 -3.02 -7.65 10.28
C GLU A 44 -3.63 -6.31 9.83
N TRP A 45 -3.73 -6.08 8.52
CA TRP A 45 -4.30 -4.85 7.98
C TRP A 45 -5.79 -5.00 7.66
N HIS A 46 -6.39 -6.12 8.10
CA HIS A 46 -7.82 -6.44 8.01
C HIS A 46 -8.42 -6.37 6.60
N VAL A 47 -7.61 -6.60 5.56
CA VAL A 47 -8.06 -6.63 4.16
C VAL A 47 -8.30 -8.05 3.64
N ILE A 48 -7.92 -9.09 4.40
CA ILE A 48 -8.12 -10.50 4.03
C ILE A 48 -9.60 -10.85 3.78
N ARG A 49 -10.53 -10.13 4.43
CA ARG A 49 -11.99 -10.28 4.22
C ARG A 49 -12.47 -9.85 2.83
N THR A 50 -11.66 -9.07 2.10
CA THR A 50 -12.00 -8.59 0.75
C THR A 50 -11.81 -9.67 -0.32
N VAL A 51 -11.16 -10.79 0.03
CA VAL A 51 -10.95 -11.94 -0.84
C VAL A 51 -11.58 -13.17 -0.20
N LYS A 52 -12.60 -13.74 -0.86
CA LYS A 52 -13.26 -14.98 -0.42
C LYS A 52 -12.21 -16.08 -0.25
N LYS A 53 -12.33 -16.90 0.81
CA LYS A 53 -11.36 -17.96 1.15
C LYS A 53 -10.99 -18.85 -0.06
N VAL A 54 -11.99 -19.27 -0.82
CA VAL A 54 -11.84 -20.11 -2.03
C VAL A 54 -11.09 -19.45 -3.18
N LYS A 55 -10.94 -18.11 -3.18
CA LYS A 55 -10.23 -17.33 -4.21
C LYS A 55 -8.87 -16.80 -3.73
N ARG A 56 -8.43 -17.13 -2.52
CA ARG A 56 -7.20 -16.56 -1.94
C ARG A 56 -5.96 -17.07 -2.64
N GLU A 57 -5.91 -18.36 -2.97
CA GLU A 57 -4.77 -18.92 -3.69
C GLU A 57 -4.58 -18.24 -5.06
N ASP A 58 -5.66 -18.11 -5.84
CA ASP A 58 -5.63 -17.37 -7.11
C ASP A 58 -5.19 -15.91 -6.94
N PHE A 59 -5.60 -15.27 -5.84
CA PHE A 59 -5.19 -13.91 -5.52
C PHE A 59 -3.69 -13.80 -5.25
N TYR A 60 -3.12 -14.70 -4.45
CA TYR A 60 -1.68 -14.71 -4.16
C TYR A 60 -0.86 -15.03 -5.40
N LYS A 61 -1.28 -16.04 -6.16
CA LYS A 61 -0.64 -16.42 -7.42
C LYS A 61 -0.68 -15.28 -8.43
N ASN A 62 -1.80 -14.56 -8.55
CA ASN A 62 -1.89 -13.40 -9.44
C ASN A 62 -0.90 -12.28 -9.08
N LEU A 63 -0.74 -11.99 -7.78
CA LEU A 63 0.25 -11.01 -7.31
C LEU A 63 1.69 -11.50 -7.57
N TRP A 64 1.96 -12.78 -7.31
CA TRP A 64 3.26 -13.39 -7.57
C TRP A 64 3.63 -13.36 -9.05
N ASP A 65 2.74 -13.81 -9.93
CA ASP A 65 2.97 -13.86 -11.37
C ASP A 65 3.21 -12.45 -11.94
N ASN A 66 2.65 -11.42 -11.29
CA ASN A 66 2.83 -10.01 -11.64
C ASN A 66 3.93 -9.28 -10.86
N ARG A 67 4.72 -9.95 -10.01
CA ARG A 67 5.72 -9.30 -9.15
C ARG A 67 6.69 -8.38 -9.91
N LYS A 68 7.12 -8.77 -11.12
CA LYS A 68 7.97 -7.95 -12.00
C LYS A 68 7.25 -6.70 -12.49
N ASN A 69 5.98 -6.80 -12.86
CA ASN A 69 5.16 -5.66 -13.27
C ASN A 69 4.95 -4.70 -12.08
N ILE A 70 4.78 -5.23 -10.87
CA ILE A 70 4.70 -4.41 -9.66
C ILE A 70 6.04 -3.69 -9.43
N GLN A 71 7.16 -4.40 -9.46
CA GLN A 71 8.50 -3.80 -9.32
C GLN A 71 8.77 -2.71 -10.37
N ASN A 72 8.28 -2.88 -11.60
CA ASN A 72 8.47 -1.93 -12.69
C ASN A 72 7.41 -0.82 -12.75
N GLY A 73 6.40 -0.83 -11.87
CA GLY A 73 5.32 0.17 -11.90
C GLY A 73 4.32 0.00 -13.06
N THR A 74 4.26 -1.17 -13.69
CA THR A 74 3.38 -1.42 -14.84
C THR A 74 2.13 -2.25 -14.50
N TYR A 75 1.95 -2.64 -13.23
CA TYR A 75 0.77 -3.38 -12.78
C TYR A 75 -0.46 -2.47 -12.71
N ASN A 76 -1.51 -2.82 -13.46
CA ASN A 76 -2.75 -2.05 -13.57
C ASN A 76 -4.04 -2.88 -13.30
N TRP A 77 -3.91 -4.10 -12.78
CA TRP A 77 -5.05 -5.00 -12.55
C TRP A 77 -5.73 -4.78 -11.19
N TRP A 78 -6.54 -3.74 -11.09
CA TRP A 78 -7.16 -3.30 -9.83
C TRP A 78 -8.50 -3.98 -9.46
N THR A 79 -9.00 -4.91 -10.27
CA THR A 79 -10.28 -5.58 -10.01
C THR A 79 -10.23 -6.56 -8.81
N GLY A 80 -11.38 -6.82 -8.20
CA GLY A 80 -11.55 -7.79 -7.10
C GLY A 80 -11.29 -7.21 -5.71
N ALA A 81 -10.01 -6.98 -5.36
CA ALA A 81 -9.61 -6.51 -4.02
C ALA A 81 -8.59 -5.36 -4.11
N PRO A 82 -8.97 -4.19 -4.66
CA PRO A 82 -8.05 -3.10 -4.97
C PRO A 82 -7.27 -2.60 -3.75
N SER A 83 -7.91 -2.51 -2.58
CA SER A 83 -7.23 -2.05 -1.36
C SER A 83 -6.19 -3.03 -0.84
N TYR A 84 -6.38 -4.33 -1.07
CA TYR A 84 -5.40 -5.34 -0.68
C TYR A 84 -4.23 -5.35 -1.67
N LYS A 85 -4.54 -5.35 -2.97
CA LYS A 85 -3.54 -5.25 -4.04
C LYS A 85 -2.66 -4.01 -3.88
N SER A 86 -3.25 -2.85 -3.62
CA SER A 86 -2.50 -1.60 -3.47
C SER A 86 -1.54 -1.62 -2.27
N LYS A 87 -1.88 -2.34 -1.18
CA LYS A 87 -0.97 -2.48 -0.03
C LYS A 87 0.27 -3.28 -0.40
N VAL A 88 0.08 -4.40 -1.10
CA VAL A 88 1.19 -5.22 -1.60
C VAL A 88 2.03 -4.43 -2.62
N CYS A 89 1.39 -3.72 -3.55
CA CYS A 89 2.08 -2.88 -4.54
C CYS A 89 2.86 -1.74 -3.90
N PHE A 90 2.27 -1.01 -2.95
CA PHE A 90 2.91 0.05 -2.16
C PHE A 90 4.14 -0.46 -1.42
N LEU A 91 4.09 -1.68 -0.87
CA LEU A 91 5.22 -2.25 -0.13
C LEU A 91 6.33 -2.75 -1.06
N ILE A 92 6.03 -3.20 -2.28
CA ILE A 92 7.02 -3.69 -3.25
C ILE A 92 7.66 -2.53 -4.02
N ASN A 93 6.88 -1.54 -4.45
CA ASN A 93 7.35 -0.37 -5.20
C ASN A 93 6.65 0.92 -4.71
N PRO A 94 7.03 1.42 -3.52
CA PRO A 94 6.47 2.65 -2.96
C PRO A 94 6.78 3.88 -3.80
N GLN A 95 7.85 3.89 -4.60
CA GLN A 95 8.20 5.03 -5.45
C GLN A 95 7.19 5.22 -6.58
N TYR A 96 6.61 4.14 -7.10
CA TYR A 96 5.54 4.20 -8.08
C TYR A 96 4.17 4.23 -7.40
N TYR A 97 3.86 3.25 -6.54
CA TYR A 97 2.57 3.16 -5.84
C TYR A 97 2.60 3.95 -4.54
N LYS A 98 2.82 5.27 -4.61
CA LYS A 98 3.18 6.17 -3.48
C LYS A 98 2.18 6.26 -2.33
N LEU A 99 0.94 5.84 -2.56
CA LEU A 99 -0.12 5.90 -1.56
C LEU A 99 -1.07 4.70 -1.68
N ILE A 100 -1.47 4.14 -0.54
CA ILE A 100 -2.37 2.98 -0.51
C ILE A 100 -3.78 3.40 -0.94
N TYR A 101 -4.40 2.62 -1.83
CA TYR A 101 -5.81 2.78 -2.17
C TYR A 101 -6.69 2.29 -1.00
N ASP A 102 -7.11 3.22 -0.15
CA ASP A 102 -8.13 2.96 0.86
C ASP A 102 -9.01 4.19 1.11
N SER A 103 -10.04 4.00 1.94
CA SER A 103 -11.03 5.03 2.19
C SER A 103 -10.49 6.24 2.94
N LYS A 104 -9.47 6.09 3.80
CA LYS A 104 -8.92 7.21 4.57
C LYS A 104 -7.98 8.04 3.71
N ASN A 105 -7.11 7.39 2.94
CA ASN A 105 -6.21 8.09 2.02
C ASN A 105 -6.99 8.86 0.95
N ARG A 106 -8.06 8.27 0.41
CA ARG A 106 -8.95 8.98 -0.53
C ARG A 106 -9.58 10.22 0.08
N ASP A 107 -10.12 10.13 1.29
CA ASP A 107 -10.67 11.31 1.97
C ASP A 107 -9.61 12.37 2.26
N ALA A 108 -8.40 11.95 2.67
CA ALA A 108 -7.33 12.87 3.06
C ALA A 108 -6.86 13.79 1.92
N ILE A 109 -6.99 13.31 0.68
CA ILE A 109 -6.67 14.05 -0.55
C ILE A 109 -7.93 14.51 -1.32
N ASN A 110 -9.12 14.42 -0.72
CA ASN A 110 -10.42 14.84 -1.28
C ASN A 110 -10.86 14.10 -2.56
N GLU A 111 -10.59 12.80 -2.64
CA GLU A 111 -10.83 11.94 -3.81
C GLU A 111 -11.69 10.71 -3.45
N GLU A 112 -12.73 10.92 -2.62
CA GLU A 112 -13.57 9.86 -2.02
C GLU A 112 -14.16 8.88 -3.06
N ASN A 113 -14.48 9.39 -4.26
CA ASN A 113 -15.10 8.65 -5.37
C ASN A 113 -14.09 8.16 -6.42
N CYS A 114 -12.78 8.32 -6.19
CA CYS A 114 -11.77 7.88 -7.15
C CYS A 114 -11.84 6.37 -7.36
N LYS A 115 -11.90 5.97 -8.64
CA LYS A 115 -11.88 4.56 -9.06
C LYS A 115 -10.47 4.00 -8.92
N PRO A 116 -10.30 2.71 -8.56
CA PRO A 116 -8.98 2.11 -8.39
C PRO A 116 -8.04 2.27 -9.60
N ALA A 117 -8.61 2.21 -10.82
CA ALA A 117 -7.85 2.33 -12.06
C ALA A 117 -7.18 3.70 -12.26
N ASN A 118 -7.74 4.75 -11.68
CA ASN A 118 -7.25 6.13 -11.82
C ASN A 118 -6.42 6.55 -10.61
N TRP A 119 -6.21 5.65 -9.64
CA TRP A 119 -5.66 6.01 -8.35
C TRP A 119 -4.23 6.55 -8.44
N GLN A 120 -3.38 5.93 -9.26
CA GLN A 120 -1.99 6.39 -9.39
C GLN A 120 -1.92 7.77 -10.04
N ASP A 121 -2.70 8.04 -11.10
CA ASP A 121 -2.75 9.38 -11.72
C ASP A 121 -3.18 10.47 -10.72
N VAL A 122 -4.13 10.16 -9.84
CA VAL A 122 -4.60 11.08 -8.80
C VAL A 122 -3.52 11.31 -7.74
N VAL A 123 -2.83 10.25 -7.31
CA VAL A 123 -1.72 10.32 -6.37
C VAL A 123 -0.57 11.13 -6.97
N ASP A 124 -0.22 10.90 -8.23
CA ASP A 124 0.86 11.63 -8.90
C ASP A 124 0.57 13.13 -8.96
N LYS A 125 -0.64 13.53 -9.36
CA LYS A 125 -1.07 14.94 -9.32
C LYS A 125 -0.99 15.55 -7.93
N TYR A 126 -1.35 14.80 -6.89
CA TYR A 126 -1.24 15.25 -5.51
C TYR A 126 0.24 15.50 -5.12
N TYR A 127 1.14 14.58 -5.46
CA TYR A 127 2.57 14.72 -5.16
C TYR A 127 3.26 15.82 -6.00
N GLU A 128 2.86 16.02 -7.25
CA GLU A 128 3.32 17.12 -8.11
C GLU A 128 2.92 18.49 -7.53
N LYS A 129 1.64 18.65 -7.19
CA LYS A 129 1.12 19.91 -6.61
C LYS A 129 1.80 20.26 -5.28
N ASP A 130 2.08 19.26 -4.45
CA ASP A 130 2.76 19.43 -3.16
C ASP A 130 4.29 19.53 -3.29
N LYS A 131 4.84 19.61 -4.51
CA LYS A 131 6.30 19.69 -4.80
C LYS A 131 7.10 18.57 -4.14
N LYS A 132 6.53 17.36 -4.02
CA LYS A 132 7.19 16.17 -3.49
C LYS A 132 7.98 15.42 -4.59
N GLU A 133 8.52 16.16 -5.56
CA GLU A 133 9.19 15.64 -6.77
C GLU A 133 10.44 14.79 -6.49
N PHE A 134 10.95 14.84 -5.25
CA PHE A 134 12.20 14.20 -4.81
C PHE A 134 12.05 12.74 -4.39
N LEU A 135 10.83 12.18 -4.29
CA LEU A 135 10.59 10.83 -3.75
C LEU A 135 10.73 9.74 -4.83
N LYS A 136 11.92 9.63 -5.42
CA LYS A 136 12.19 8.75 -6.58
C LYS A 136 13.22 7.66 -6.30
N SER A 137 13.90 7.67 -5.14
CA SER A 137 14.97 6.73 -4.82
C SER A 137 14.60 5.77 -3.69
N GLU A 138 15.38 4.71 -3.49
CA GLU A 138 15.20 3.79 -2.35
C GLU A 138 15.43 4.48 -0.99
N LYS A 139 16.22 5.55 -0.97
CA LYS A 139 16.45 6.35 0.26
C LYS A 139 15.19 7.10 0.69
N ASP A 140 14.21 7.27 -0.21
CA ASP A 140 12.98 8.02 0.04
C ASP A 140 11.83 7.16 0.58
N VAL A 141 12.00 5.83 0.63
CA VAL A 141 10.93 4.90 1.05
C VAL A 141 10.39 5.24 2.44
N LEU A 142 11.28 5.57 3.38
CA LEU A 142 10.87 5.96 4.73
C LEU A 142 9.95 7.17 4.70
N LYS A 143 10.31 8.19 3.92
CA LYS A 143 9.53 9.43 3.77
C LYS A 143 8.18 9.17 3.08
N ILE A 144 8.13 8.25 2.12
CA ILE A 144 6.87 7.82 1.51
C ILE A 144 5.95 7.16 2.56
N PHE A 145 6.52 6.30 3.42
CA PHE A 145 5.77 5.63 4.48
C PHE A 145 5.24 6.62 5.54
N GLU A 146 6.03 7.64 5.88
CA GLU A 146 5.62 8.75 6.74
C GLU A 146 4.46 9.56 6.14
N ILE A 147 4.55 9.90 4.85
CA ILE A 147 3.49 10.65 4.17
C ILE A 147 2.19 9.83 4.11
N ASP A 148 2.27 8.53 3.79
CA ASP A 148 1.09 7.65 3.82
C ASP A 148 0.47 7.59 5.22
N TYR A 149 1.28 7.45 6.28
CA TYR A 149 0.75 7.47 7.66
C TYR A 149 0.04 8.78 7.99
N TYR A 150 0.65 9.92 7.66
CA TYR A 150 0.07 11.24 7.91
C TYR A 150 -1.28 11.40 7.21
N LEU A 151 -1.36 11.05 5.93
CA LEU A 151 -2.60 11.12 5.15
C LEU A 151 -3.66 10.16 5.69
N TRP A 152 -3.28 8.92 5.99
CA TRP A 152 -4.20 7.94 6.55
C TRP A 152 -4.79 8.39 7.89
N ASN A 153 -3.97 9.00 8.75
CA ASN A 153 -4.41 9.52 10.04
C ASN A 153 -5.31 10.77 9.88
N LYS A 154 -4.97 11.68 8.97
CA LYS A 154 -5.82 12.83 8.60
C LYS A 154 -7.20 12.35 8.13
N GLY A 155 -7.24 11.39 7.21
CA GLY A 155 -8.48 10.80 6.71
C GLY A 155 -9.30 10.11 7.81
N LYS A 156 -8.63 9.45 8.77
CA LYS A 156 -9.28 8.87 9.94
C LYS A 156 -9.97 9.93 10.80
N GLN A 157 -9.30 11.04 11.08
CA GLN A 157 -9.86 12.15 11.88
C GLN A 157 -11.06 12.81 11.17
N LEU A 158 -10.96 13.02 9.85
CA LEU A 158 -12.07 13.55 9.05
C LEU A 158 -13.33 12.68 9.14
N ARG A 159 -13.17 11.35 9.13
CA ARG A 159 -14.28 10.41 9.28
C ARG A 159 -14.89 10.40 10.68
N GLN A 160 -14.07 10.57 11.72
CA GLN A 160 -14.56 10.65 13.10
C GLN A 160 -15.38 11.91 13.34
N ASN A 161 -15.04 13.02 12.70
CA ASN A 161 -15.80 14.26 12.80
C ASN A 161 -17.13 14.25 12.02
N LYS A 162 -17.34 13.25 11.15
CA LYS A 162 -18.56 13.06 10.36
C LYS A 162 -19.55 12.06 11.00
N SER A 163 -19.17 11.34 12.05
CA SER A 163 -20.01 10.34 12.75
C SER A 163 -20.53 10.88 14.08
#